data_AF-A0A6J8BGY3-F1
#
_entry.id   AF-A0A6J8BGY3-F1
#
_cell.length_a   1.000
_cell.length_b   1.000
_cell.length_c   1.000
_cell.angle_alpha   90.00
_cell.angle_beta   90.00
_cell.angle_gamma   90.00
#
_symmetry.space_group_name_H-M   'P 1'
#
loop_
_entity.id
_entity.type
_entity.pdbx_description
1 polymer ?
#
loop_
_entity_poly.entity_id
_entity_poly.type
_entity_poly.pdbx_seq_one_letter_code
_entity_poly.pdbx_strand_id
1 'polypeptide(L)'
;MQVNPTNGPVNGGTLVTIFGKFIRNANDSVTVDFDGVRCLNVTFQTLYHNLTSIPVAFPSHLRILRFLNSHQKRYPIWGTIVTITGRNISFEGNTRYNISFYDNTTRIECSTFQNTVSSENIKCKTGISHVQQNMSGLQVVIDDLTMLTFNDTFRYLPDPTFTVSNESVQAQQSGGATFTIRGKGFKNVDTITVDRVDKPCDVPEDTSAVCETPPKLKNQNNSQTVYVRLDGVTLPITIEYGTNLLNGAQPGDYSIQIGLDGSCIDLKITMQLITCLPPKSVPRTNQTDINTVYVIVFVGRIKAYIGDLKYQEDVKILAITVGVLAAALVTAVVLGISAVVILRKKKKRVMKEFKMELMTREEMIRKASREEFADAQMNIRDIKSDLVTTRVPFCDYQTYVLHLLFPNQDIKSNPLLHDSEITDDKKTRIQSAMEKFETLLSKKLFLKSLVQTLDRPNMLTMQEKAHFSSVLSISLFGNMRLFFELVHCLLIDLIQTSTKKNQKSLFRRLDSITMRLMVNWLQTGLYKQLKVRIKVFQKMYEHAIIWCPFAFNNITCICITYFP
;
A
#
# COMPACT_ATOMS: atom_id res chain seq x y z
N MET A 1 -35.90 -62.83 -52.80
CA MET A 1 -35.56 -61.89 -53.88
C MET A 1 -34.66 -60.82 -53.29
N GLN A 2 -33.68 -60.33 -54.02
CA GLN A 2 -32.77 -59.27 -53.59
C GLN A 2 -32.94 -58.10 -54.56
N VAL A 3 -32.98 -56.87 -54.05
CA VAL A 3 -33.18 -55.66 -54.86
C VAL A 3 -31.95 -54.78 -54.70
N ASN A 4 -31.41 -54.30 -55.82
CA ASN A 4 -30.21 -53.46 -55.85
C ASN A 4 -30.38 -52.32 -56.87
N PRO A 5 -30.22 -51.04 -56.48
CA PRO A 5 -29.98 -50.55 -55.11
C PRO A 5 -31.20 -50.70 -54.20
N THR A 6 -30.95 -50.74 -52.89
CA THR A 6 -31.99 -50.74 -51.84
C THR A 6 -32.52 -49.34 -51.51
N ASN A 7 -31.85 -48.28 -51.98
CA ASN A 7 -32.20 -46.88 -51.73
C ASN A 7 -32.04 -46.05 -53.02
N GLY A 8 -32.91 -45.04 -53.21
CA GLY A 8 -32.88 -44.16 -54.40
C GLY A 8 -33.57 -42.80 -54.19
N PRO A 9 -33.58 -41.91 -55.19
CA PRO A 9 -34.28 -40.63 -55.16
C PRO A 9 -35.80 -40.77 -55.13
N VAL A 10 -36.43 -39.88 -54.37
CA VAL A 10 -37.89 -39.70 -54.25
C VAL A 10 -38.52 -39.43 -55.62
N ASN A 11 -37.83 -38.69 -56.48
CA ASN A 11 -38.30 -38.36 -57.83
C ASN A 11 -38.16 -39.53 -58.83
N GLY A 12 -37.68 -40.71 -58.41
CA GLY A 12 -37.50 -41.88 -59.27
C GLY A 12 -36.30 -41.80 -60.21
N GLY A 13 -36.26 -42.69 -61.21
CA GLY A 13 -35.25 -42.68 -62.28
C GLY A 13 -34.00 -43.54 -62.06
N THR A 14 -33.81 -44.11 -60.87
CA THR A 14 -32.71 -45.05 -60.60
C THR A 14 -32.98 -46.41 -61.20
N LEU A 15 -32.05 -46.97 -61.96
CA LEU A 15 -32.17 -48.36 -62.46
C LEU A 15 -32.14 -49.34 -61.29
N VAL A 16 -33.26 -50.02 -61.04
CA VAL A 16 -33.39 -51.02 -59.98
C VAL A 16 -33.33 -52.42 -60.58
N THR A 17 -32.42 -53.22 -60.05
CA THR A 17 -32.21 -54.62 -60.44
C THR A 17 -32.75 -55.56 -59.37
N ILE A 18 -33.68 -56.43 -59.74
CA ILE A 18 -34.33 -57.40 -58.85
C ILE A 18 -33.83 -58.80 -59.21
N PHE A 19 -33.21 -59.48 -58.24
CA PHE A 19 -32.69 -60.84 -58.33
C PHE A 19 -33.62 -61.83 -57.63
N GLY A 20 -33.95 -62.96 -58.26
CA GLY A 20 -34.84 -63.95 -57.66
C GLY A 20 -34.70 -65.34 -58.22
N LYS A 21 -34.67 -66.34 -57.32
CA LYS A 21 -34.46 -67.76 -57.64
C LYS A 21 -35.60 -68.40 -58.48
N PHE A 22 -36.79 -67.78 -58.51
CA PHE A 22 -37.98 -68.29 -59.22
C PHE A 22 -38.41 -67.43 -60.43
N ILE A 23 -37.58 -66.47 -60.86
CA ILE A 23 -37.85 -65.60 -62.03
C ILE A 23 -37.40 -66.32 -63.31
N ARG A 24 -37.86 -67.56 -63.53
CA ARG A 24 -37.41 -68.43 -64.63
C ARG A 24 -38.41 -68.58 -65.78
N ASN A 25 -39.67 -68.18 -65.59
CA ASN A 25 -40.78 -68.47 -66.52
C ASN A 25 -41.80 -67.32 -66.65
N ALA A 26 -41.38 -66.09 -66.43
CA ALA A 26 -42.29 -64.96 -66.53
C ALA A 26 -42.33 -64.46 -68.00
N ASN A 27 -43.44 -64.71 -68.70
CA ASN A 27 -43.74 -64.09 -70.00
C ASN A 27 -43.99 -62.58 -69.84
N ASP A 28 -44.06 -61.84 -70.96
CA ASP A 28 -44.09 -60.36 -71.16
C ASP A 28 -45.06 -59.51 -70.29
N SER A 29 -45.75 -60.08 -69.31
CA SER A 29 -46.70 -59.40 -68.42
C SER A 29 -46.19 -59.31 -66.97
N VAL A 30 -44.91 -58.98 -66.75
CA VAL A 30 -44.38 -58.72 -65.40
C VAL A 30 -44.47 -57.24 -65.08
N THR A 31 -45.40 -56.88 -64.20
CA THR A 31 -45.46 -55.54 -63.61
C THR A 31 -44.67 -55.52 -62.31
N VAL A 32 -43.71 -54.60 -62.21
CA VAL A 32 -42.98 -54.32 -60.97
C VAL A 32 -43.57 -53.05 -60.37
N ASP A 33 -43.97 -53.15 -59.10
CA ASP A 33 -44.54 -52.06 -58.33
C ASP A 33 -43.81 -51.99 -56.98
N PHE A 34 -43.41 -50.78 -56.58
CA PHE A 34 -42.90 -50.50 -55.25
C PHE A 34 -43.89 -49.58 -54.52
N ASP A 35 -44.62 -50.16 -53.56
CA ASP A 35 -45.54 -49.44 -52.66
C ASP A 35 -46.59 -48.56 -53.40
N GLY A 36 -47.14 -49.08 -54.50
CA GLY A 36 -48.17 -48.42 -55.32
C GLY A 36 -47.62 -47.56 -56.47
N VAL A 37 -46.29 -47.49 -56.64
CA VAL A 37 -45.63 -46.83 -57.77
C VAL A 37 -45.17 -47.85 -58.81
N ARG A 38 -45.82 -47.82 -59.98
CA ARG A 38 -45.50 -48.69 -61.12
C ARG A 38 -44.16 -48.31 -61.77
N CYS A 39 -43.26 -49.29 -61.93
CA CYS A 39 -42.02 -49.11 -62.70
C CYS A 39 -42.28 -49.10 -64.21
N LEU A 40 -41.54 -48.27 -64.94
CA LEU A 40 -41.51 -48.24 -66.40
C LEU A 40 -40.28 -49.00 -66.94
N ASN A 41 -40.38 -49.46 -68.19
CA ASN A 41 -39.31 -50.15 -68.92
C ASN A 41 -38.72 -51.37 -68.19
N VAL A 42 -39.59 -52.27 -67.70
CA VAL A 42 -39.16 -53.55 -67.13
C VAL A 42 -38.56 -54.41 -68.24
N THR A 43 -37.28 -54.71 -68.13
CA THR A 43 -36.53 -55.55 -69.07
C THR A 43 -36.07 -56.81 -68.36
N PHE A 44 -36.30 -57.97 -68.98
CA PHE A 44 -35.92 -59.26 -68.43
C PHE A 44 -34.61 -59.75 -69.06
N GLN A 45 -33.62 -60.08 -68.22
CA GLN A 45 -32.36 -60.64 -68.68
C GLN A 45 -32.31 -62.14 -68.33
N THR A 46 -32.51 -62.98 -69.35
CA THR A 46 -32.58 -64.45 -69.22
C THR A 46 -31.31 -65.09 -68.68
N LEU A 47 -30.14 -64.51 -68.96
CA LEU A 47 -28.82 -65.02 -68.58
C LEU A 47 -28.50 -64.89 -67.07
N TYR A 48 -29.05 -63.88 -66.39
CA TYR A 48 -28.71 -63.56 -64.99
C TYR A 48 -29.86 -63.72 -64.01
N HIS A 49 -31.03 -64.20 -64.47
CA HIS A 49 -32.22 -64.41 -63.66
C HIS A 49 -32.63 -63.14 -62.85
N ASN A 50 -32.53 -61.97 -63.49
CA ASN A 50 -32.87 -60.68 -62.89
C ASN A 50 -33.77 -59.82 -63.80
N LEU A 51 -34.50 -58.90 -63.18
CA LEU A 51 -35.35 -57.90 -63.82
C LEU A 51 -34.71 -56.52 -63.59
N THR A 52 -34.53 -55.74 -64.66
CA THR A 52 -34.13 -54.32 -64.56
C THR A 52 -35.33 -53.44 -64.85
N SER A 53 -35.68 -52.55 -63.92
CA SER A 53 -36.83 -51.66 -64.05
C SER A 53 -36.49 -50.25 -63.54
N ILE A 54 -37.15 -49.23 -64.09
CA ILE A 54 -36.97 -47.84 -63.67
C ILE A 54 -38.25 -47.40 -62.92
N PRO A 55 -38.23 -47.28 -61.59
CA PRO A 55 -39.34 -46.73 -60.81
C PRO A 55 -39.50 -45.24 -61.10
N VAL A 56 -40.75 -44.79 -61.26
CA VAL A 56 -41.09 -43.40 -61.63
C VAL A 56 -41.03 -42.45 -60.43
N ALA A 57 -41.17 -42.95 -59.19
CA ALA A 57 -40.99 -42.20 -57.94
C ALA A 57 -40.95 -43.15 -56.73
N PHE A 58 -40.39 -42.70 -55.60
CA PHE A 58 -40.47 -43.37 -54.29
C PHE A 58 -41.04 -42.39 -53.24
N PRO A 59 -41.70 -42.85 -52.15
CA PRO A 59 -42.20 -41.96 -51.10
C PRO A 59 -41.07 -41.20 -50.38
N SER A 60 -41.36 -39.99 -49.93
CA SER A 60 -40.39 -38.93 -49.67
C SER A 60 -39.60 -39.06 -48.36
N HIS A 61 -38.28 -39.27 -48.46
CA HIS A 61 -37.34 -38.85 -47.42
C HIS A 61 -36.71 -37.51 -47.79
N LEU A 62 -36.85 -36.53 -46.91
CA LEU A 62 -36.45 -35.14 -47.14
C LEU A 62 -34.92 -35.04 -47.26
N ARG A 63 -34.42 -34.69 -48.45
CA ARG A 63 -32.98 -34.45 -48.70
C ARG A 63 -32.62 -33.04 -48.26
N ILE A 64 -31.81 -32.93 -47.21
CA ILE A 64 -31.27 -31.66 -46.74
C ILE A 64 -29.76 -31.70 -46.97
N LEU A 65 -29.31 -31.01 -48.00
CA LEU A 65 -27.90 -30.66 -48.13
C LEU A 65 -27.67 -29.32 -47.43
N ARG A 66 -26.54 -29.21 -46.75
CA ARG A 66 -26.06 -27.97 -46.16
C ARG A 66 -24.62 -27.76 -46.55
N PHE A 67 -24.31 -26.57 -47.00
CA PHE A 67 -22.92 -26.22 -47.20
C PHE A 67 -22.29 -25.85 -45.86
N LEU A 68 -21.40 -26.69 -45.33
CA LEU A 68 -20.62 -26.38 -44.13
C LEU A 68 -19.22 -25.94 -44.56
N ASN A 69 -19.10 -24.64 -44.80
CA ASN A 69 -17.84 -23.94 -44.60
C ASN A 69 -18.17 -22.53 -44.10
N SER A 70 -18.16 -22.40 -42.78
CA SER A 70 -18.44 -21.15 -42.07
C SER A 70 -17.15 -20.32 -42.07
N HIS A 71 -17.30 -19.02 -42.36
CA HIS A 71 -16.29 -17.98 -42.61
C HIS A 71 -16.10 -17.66 -44.10
N GLN A 72 -16.57 -16.45 -44.46
CA GLN A 72 -16.39 -15.71 -45.73
C GLN A 72 -15.68 -16.50 -46.83
N LYS A 73 -16.46 -17.27 -47.62
CA LYS A 73 -16.01 -18.25 -48.64
C LYS A 73 -15.21 -17.58 -49.75
N ARG A 74 -13.90 -17.49 -49.54
CA ARG A 74 -12.92 -16.88 -50.43
C ARG A 74 -12.03 -18.00 -50.95
N TYR A 75 -11.96 -18.13 -52.26
CA TYR A 75 -11.21 -19.22 -52.90
C TYR A 75 -10.25 -18.66 -53.95
N PRO A 76 -9.04 -19.22 -54.09
CA PRO A 76 -8.16 -18.95 -55.23
C PRO A 76 -8.88 -19.14 -56.58
N ILE A 77 -8.34 -18.56 -57.65
CA ILE A 77 -8.93 -18.64 -59.00
C ILE A 77 -9.04 -20.06 -59.55
N TRP A 78 -8.44 -21.07 -58.91
CA TRP A 78 -8.57 -22.46 -59.31
C TRP A 78 -8.40 -23.46 -58.16
N GLY A 79 -8.97 -24.66 -58.33
CA GLY A 79 -8.46 -25.87 -57.70
C GLY A 79 -8.70 -26.03 -56.21
N THR A 80 -9.56 -25.22 -55.60
CA THR A 80 -9.94 -25.32 -54.19
C THR A 80 -10.83 -26.53 -53.96
N ILE A 81 -10.55 -27.29 -52.90
CA ILE A 81 -11.38 -28.42 -52.50
C ILE A 81 -12.52 -27.91 -51.63
N VAL A 82 -13.73 -28.03 -52.16
CA VAL A 82 -14.96 -27.64 -51.48
C VAL A 82 -15.66 -28.87 -50.94
N THR A 83 -16.08 -28.82 -49.68
CA THR A 83 -16.84 -29.89 -49.04
C THR A 83 -18.30 -29.48 -48.87
N ILE A 84 -19.20 -30.22 -49.51
CA ILE A 84 -20.66 -30.08 -49.39
C ILE A 84 -21.12 -31.16 -48.43
N THR A 85 -21.86 -30.81 -47.39
CA THR A 85 -22.31 -31.76 -46.37
C THR A 85 -23.82 -32.00 -46.48
N GLY A 86 -24.31 -33.12 -46.00
CA GLY A 86 -25.73 -33.44 -46.09
C GLY A 86 -26.06 -34.80 -45.51
N ARG A 87 -27.28 -35.26 -45.74
CA ARG A 87 -27.74 -36.59 -45.32
C ARG A 87 -28.21 -37.39 -46.52
N ASN A 88 -27.87 -38.68 -46.54
CA ASN A 88 -28.21 -39.62 -47.61
C ASN A 88 -27.73 -39.14 -48.99
N ILE A 89 -26.45 -38.73 -49.06
CA ILE A 89 -25.83 -38.22 -50.28
C ILE A 89 -25.43 -39.35 -51.25
N SER A 90 -24.75 -40.38 -50.75
CA SER A 90 -24.26 -41.51 -51.55
C SER A 90 -25.25 -42.68 -51.59
N PHE A 91 -25.40 -43.30 -52.75
CA PHE A 91 -26.18 -44.53 -52.96
C PHE A 91 -25.27 -45.65 -53.47
N GLU A 92 -25.59 -46.91 -53.19
CA GLU A 92 -24.89 -48.07 -53.76
C GLU A 92 -25.24 -48.21 -55.26
N GLY A 93 -24.55 -47.44 -56.11
CA GLY A 93 -24.78 -47.39 -57.55
C GLY A 93 -23.92 -46.33 -58.23
N ASN A 94 -23.89 -46.32 -59.57
CA ASN A 94 -23.06 -45.41 -60.36
C ASN A 94 -23.69 -44.00 -60.46
N THR A 95 -23.91 -43.36 -59.31
CA THR A 95 -24.56 -42.04 -59.17
C THR A 95 -23.63 -40.95 -59.72
N ARG A 96 -24.14 -40.09 -60.62
CA ARG A 96 -23.39 -38.96 -61.19
C ARG A 96 -23.78 -37.66 -60.49
N TYR A 97 -22.76 -36.94 -60.00
CA TYR A 97 -22.93 -35.62 -59.41
C TYR A 97 -22.34 -34.58 -60.36
N ASN A 98 -23.17 -33.68 -60.85
CA ASN A 98 -22.72 -32.52 -61.61
C ASN A 98 -22.89 -31.27 -60.73
N ILE A 99 -21.76 -30.74 -60.26
CA ILE A 99 -21.71 -29.65 -59.29
C ILE A 99 -21.20 -28.42 -60.02
N SER A 100 -21.92 -27.32 -59.91
CA SER A 100 -21.55 -26.07 -60.56
C SER A 100 -21.85 -24.88 -59.67
N PHE A 101 -20.90 -23.98 -59.63
CA PHE A 101 -21.04 -22.64 -59.10
C PHE A 101 -21.68 -21.75 -60.17
N TYR A 102 -22.69 -20.96 -59.84
CA TYR A 102 -23.38 -20.09 -60.79
C TYR A 102 -23.52 -18.65 -60.30
N ASP A 103 -23.48 -17.73 -61.26
CA ASP A 103 -23.98 -16.37 -61.18
C ASP A 103 -24.92 -16.10 -62.36
N ASN A 104 -25.54 -14.93 -62.43
CA ASN A 104 -26.47 -14.57 -63.52
C ASN A 104 -25.87 -14.73 -64.93
N THR A 105 -24.54 -14.62 -65.07
CA THR A 105 -23.84 -14.62 -66.38
C THR A 105 -22.82 -15.74 -66.56
N THR A 106 -22.39 -16.42 -65.49
CA THR A 106 -21.28 -17.39 -65.54
C THR A 106 -21.58 -18.65 -64.73
N ARG A 107 -21.07 -19.79 -65.20
CA ARG A 107 -21.17 -21.08 -64.53
C ARG A 107 -19.82 -21.77 -64.53
N ILE A 108 -19.31 -22.11 -63.35
CA ILE A 108 -18.02 -22.77 -63.16
C ILE A 108 -18.25 -24.16 -62.58
N GLU A 109 -17.81 -25.18 -63.30
CA GLU A 109 -17.96 -26.58 -62.87
C GLU A 109 -17.02 -26.92 -61.70
N CYS A 110 -17.46 -27.82 -60.83
CA CYS A 110 -16.70 -28.37 -59.72
C CYS A 110 -16.55 -29.88 -59.94
N SER A 111 -15.33 -30.31 -60.25
CA SER A 111 -15.03 -31.69 -60.60
C SER A 111 -14.90 -32.56 -59.35
N THR A 112 -15.72 -33.60 -59.23
CA THR A 112 -15.53 -34.65 -58.22
C THR A 112 -14.37 -35.56 -58.62
N PHE A 113 -13.61 -36.06 -57.66
CA PHE A 113 -12.50 -36.99 -57.88
C PHE A 113 -12.69 -38.28 -57.06
N GLN A 114 -11.87 -39.32 -57.28
CA GLN A 114 -12.10 -40.63 -56.67
C GLN A 114 -12.20 -40.56 -55.13
N ASN A 115 -13.12 -41.33 -54.55
CA ASN A 115 -13.36 -41.49 -53.10
C ASN A 115 -13.76 -40.22 -52.34
N THR A 116 -14.34 -39.20 -53.00
CA THR A 116 -14.74 -37.95 -52.33
C THR A 116 -16.20 -37.86 -51.92
N VAL A 117 -17.01 -38.87 -52.27
CA VAL A 117 -18.45 -38.92 -51.97
C VAL A 117 -18.68 -39.94 -50.87
N SER A 118 -19.22 -39.49 -49.75
CA SER A 118 -19.71 -40.33 -48.65
C SER A 118 -21.21 -40.13 -48.44
N SER A 119 -21.82 -40.88 -47.53
CA SER A 119 -23.22 -40.71 -47.13
C SER A 119 -23.53 -39.32 -46.59
N GLU A 120 -22.49 -38.59 -46.17
CA GLU A 120 -22.60 -37.29 -45.49
C GLU A 120 -21.89 -36.15 -46.21
N ASN A 121 -20.92 -36.40 -47.09
CA ASN A 121 -20.08 -35.35 -47.67
C ASN A 121 -19.80 -35.61 -49.15
N ILE A 122 -19.78 -34.54 -49.96
CA ILE A 122 -19.22 -34.53 -51.32
C ILE A 122 -18.04 -33.56 -51.33
N LYS A 123 -16.85 -34.02 -51.68
CA LYS A 123 -15.73 -33.12 -52.00
C LYS A 123 -15.58 -32.96 -53.50
N CYS A 124 -15.50 -31.72 -53.97
CA CYS A 124 -15.27 -31.40 -55.36
C CYS A 124 -14.17 -30.32 -55.47
N LYS A 125 -13.44 -30.33 -56.59
CA LYS A 125 -12.40 -29.37 -56.90
C LYS A 125 -12.96 -28.31 -57.84
N THR A 126 -12.91 -27.05 -57.42
CA THR A 126 -13.46 -25.93 -58.20
C THR A 126 -12.74 -25.74 -59.53
N GLY A 127 -13.51 -25.40 -60.57
CA GLY A 127 -12.99 -25.01 -61.87
C GLY A 127 -12.31 -23.64 -61.87
N ILE A 128 -11.70 -23.31 -62.99
CA ILE A 128 -10.88 -22.10 -63.16
C ILE A 128 -11.77 -20.87 -63.38
N SER A 129 -11.50 -19.78 -62.66
CA SER A 129 -12.06 -18.45 -62.87
C SER A 129 -10.97 -17.51 -63.39
N HIS A 130 -11.11 -16.96 -64.59
CA HIS A 130 -10.10 -16.06 -65.18
C HIS A 130 -10.15 -14.63 -64.62
N VAL A 131 -11.15 -14.31 -63.81
CA VAL A 131 -11.35 -12.99 -63.19
C VAL A 131 -11.81 -13.13 -61.74
N GLN A 132 -11.54 -12.10 -60.93
CA GLN A 132 -12.18 -11.96 -59.63
C GLN A 132 -13.67 -11.73 -59.83
N GLN A 133 -14.50 -12.66 -59.36
CA GLN A 133 -15.95 -12.57 -59.47
C GLN A 133 -16.65 -13.16 -58.25
N ASN A 134 -17.78 -12.55 -57.91
CA ASN A 134 -18.71 -13.08 -56.93
C ASN A 134 -19.69 -13.96 -57.66
N MET A 135 -20.09 -15.04 -57.00
CA MET A 135 -21.02 -15.99 -57.56
C MET A 135 -22.21 -16.10 -56.62
N SER A 136 -23.39 -16.20 -57.21
CA SER A 136 -24.67 -16.07 -56.52
C SER A 136 -25.11 -17.35 -55.82
N GLY A 137 -24.67 -18.53 -56.29
CA GLY A 137 -25.07 -19.78 -55.67
C GLY A 137 -24.35 -21.03 -56.16
N LEU A 138 -24.58 -22.12 -55.43
CA LEU A 138 -24.11 -23.46 -55.76
C LEU A 138 -25.28 -24.29 -56.28
N GLN A 139 -25.07 -25.00 -57.37
CA GLN A 139 -26.04 -25.92 -57.93
C GLN A 139 -25.45 -27.33 -57.94
N VAL A 140 -26.23 -28.28 -57.44
CA VAL A 140 -25.90 -29.71 -57.42
C VAL A 140 -26.98 -30.44 -58.21
N VAL A 141 -26.58 -31.06 -59.31
CA VAL A 141 -27.44 -31.92 -60.13
C VAL A 141 -27.05 -33.37 -59.89
N ILE A 142 -28.03 -34.20 -59.54
CA ILE A 142 -27.85 -35.62 -59.25
C ILE A 142 -28.56 -36.44 -60.33
N ASP A 143 -27.80 -37.30 -61.01
CA ASP A 143 -28.24 -38.19 -62.10
C ASP A 143 -29.04 -37.47 -63.20
N ASP A 144 -28.73 -36.19 -63.46
CA ASP A 144 -29.42 -35.33 -64.45
C ASP A 144 -30.93 -35.12 -64.20
N LEU A 145 -31.45 -35.55 -63.05
CA LEU A 145 -32.88 -35.55 -62.72
C LEU A 145 -33.25 -34.66 -61.53
N THR A 146 -32.38 -34.58 -60.51
CA THR A 146 -32.65 -33.78 -59.30
C THR A 146 -31.72 -32.57 -59.26
N MET A 147 -32.29 -31.37 -59.29
CA MET A 147 -31.55 -30.11 -59.17
C MET A 147 -31.75 -29.50 -57.79
N LEU A 148 -30.66 -29.21 -57.09
CA LEU A 148 -30.65 -28.50 -55.81
C LEU A 148 -29.83 -27.22 -55.94
N THR A 149 -30.41 -26.09 -55.57
CA THR A 149 -29.78 -24.76 -55.63
C THR A 149 -29.63 -24.17 -54.23
N PHE A 150 -28.44 -23.66 -53.94
CA PHE A 150 -28.11 -23.01 -52.68
C PHE A 150 -27.73 -21.56 -52.96
N ASN A 151 -28.47 -20.62 -52.39
CA ASN A 151 -28.22 -19.17 -52.51
C ASN A 151 -27.12 -18.71 -51.54
N ASP A 152 -26.00 -19.42 -51.56
CA ASP A 152 -24.81 -19.06 -50.80
C ASP A 152 -23.86 -18.30 -51.72
N THR A 153 -23.49 -17.08 -51.34
CA THR A 153 -22.54 -16.28 -52.11
C THR A 153 -21.10 -16.71 -51.82
N PHE A 154 -20.27 -16.72 -52.85
CA PHE A 154 -18.84 -17.02 -52.77
C PHE A 154 -18.07 -16.13 -53.73
N ARG A 155 -16.79 -15.93 -53.45
CA ARG A 155 -15.95 -15.00 -54.20
C ARG A 155 -14.65 -15.66 -54.61
N TYR A 156 -14.39 -15.68 -55.91
CA TYR A 156 -13.07 -15.98 -56.45
C TYR A 156 -12.14 -14.79 -56.18
N LEU A 157 -11.02 -15.05 -55.53
CA LEU A 157 -9.97 -14.07 -55.25
C LEU A 157 -8.76 -14.28 -56.15
N PRO A 158 -8.03 -13.21 -56.48
CA PRO A 158 -6.77 -13.34 -57.21
C PRO A 158 -5.76 -14.16 -56.40
N ASP A 159 -4.91 -14.90 -57.12
CA ASP A 159 -3.80 -15.64 -56.52
C ASP A 159 -2.87 -14.73 -55.72
N PRO A 160 -2.27 -15.24 -54.63
CA PRO A 160 -1.29 -14.49 -53.85
C PRO A 160 -0.09 -14.11 -54.74
N THR A 161 0.38 -12.86 -54.61
CA THR A 161 1.57 -12.38 -55.30
C THR A 161 2.71 -12.20 -54.31
N PHE A 162 3.93 -12.47 -54.75
CA PHE A 162 5.14 -12.37 -53.91
C PHE A 162 6.06 -11.31 -54.48
N THR A 163 6.70 -10.56 -53.60
CA THR A 163 7.88 -9.76 -53.97
C THR A 163 9.09 -10.63 -53.70
N VAL A 164 9.78 -11.07 -54.75
CA VAL A 164 11.04 -11.81 -54.60
C VAL A 164 12.07 -10.83 -54.01
N SER A 165 12.40 -11.02 -52.73
CA SER A 165 13.63 -10.45 -52.17
C SER A 165 14.79 -11.25 -52.75
N ASN A 166 15.69 -10.61 -53.47
CA ASN A 166 16.91 -11.24 -54.03
C ASN A 166 17.93 -11.67 -52.95
N GLU A 167 17.54 -11.61 -51.69
CA GLU A 167 18.39 -11.93 -50.53
C GLU A 167 18.17 -13.38 -50.14
N SER A 168 19.27 -14.13 -50.00
CA SER A 168 19.24 -15.49 -49.46
C SER A 168 18.92 -15.45 -47.96
N VAL A 169 18.10 -16.40 -47.51
CA VAL A 169 17.73 -16.52 -46.10
C VAL A 169 18.85 -17.25 -45.37
N GLN A 170 19.45 -16.60 -44.37
CA GLN A 170 20.47 -17.25 -43.53
C GLN A 170 19.79 -18.07 -42.43
N ALA A 171 20.30 -19.30 -42.20
CA ALA A 171 19.77 -20.19 -41.17
C ALA A 171 20.85 -21.12 -40.57
N GLN A 172 20.56 -21.69 -39.40
CA GLN A 172 21.37 -22.75 -38.80
C GLN A 172 21.06 -24.10 -39.43
N GLN A 173 22.02 -25.03 -39.38
CA GLN A 173 21.86 -26.37 -39.99
C GLN A 173 20.70 -27.19 -39.39
N SER A 174 20.28 -26.89 -38.16
CA SER A 174 19.12 -27.52 -37.51
C SER A 174 17.78 -27.06 -38.06
N GLY A 175 17.74 -25.96 -38.82
CA GLY A 175 16.52 -25.25 -39.14
C GLY A 175 15.90 -24.55 -37.92
N GLY A 176 14.74 -23.94 -38.13
CA GLY A 176 13.96 -23.22 -37.11
C GLY A 176 14.17 -21.71 -37.07
N ALA A 177 15.14 -21.16 -37.83
CA ALA A 177 15.23 -19.71 -38.02
C ALA A 177 13.97 -19.19 -38.74
N THR A 178 13.47 -18.04 -38.30
CA THR A 178 12.30 -17.40 -38.91
C THR A 178 12.70 -16.51 -40.07
N PHE A 179 11.94 -16.54 -41.16
CA PHE A 179 12.10 -15.63 -42.28
C PHE A 179 10.73 -15.11 -42.74
N THR A 180 10.74 -13.90 -43.30
CA THR A 180 9.51 -13.21 -43.71
C THR A 180 9.41 -13.15 -45.22
N ILE A 181 8.29 -13.62 -45.74
CA ILE A 181 7.92 -13.49 -47.15
C ILE A 181 7.03 -12.26 -47.28
N ARG A 182 7.30 -11.40 -48.28
CA ARG A 182 6.52 -10.20 -48.58
C ARG A 182 5.74 -10.38 -49.87
N GLY A 183 4.54 -9.82 -49.92
CA GLY A 183 3.62 -10.02 -51.03
C GLY A 183 2.29 -9.29 -50.87
N LYS A 184 1.25 -9.81 -51.53
CA LYS A 184 -0.15 -9.41 -51.36
C LYS A 184 -1.05 -10.62 -51.50
N GLY A 185 -2.14 -10.67 -50.73
CA GLY A 185 -3.14 -11.73 -50.80
C GLY A 185 -2.80 -12.97 -49.97
N PHE A 186 -1.97 -12.87 -48.94
CA PHE A 186 -1.67 -14.01 -48.06
C PHE A 186 -2.86 -14.43 -47.19
N LYS A 187 -3.86 -13.56 -46.97
CA LYS A 187 -5.13 -13.94 -46.34
C LYS A 187 -6.11 -14.61 -47.32
N ASN A 188 -5.76 -14.75 -48.59
CA ASN A 188 -6.60 -15.40 -49.59
C ASN A 188 -6.36 -16.92 -49.68
N VAL A 189 -5.41 -17.46 -48.91
CA VAL A 189 -4.94 -18.85 -48.93
C VAL A 189 -5.27 -19.51 -47.59
N ASP A 190 -5.66 -20.79 -47.62
CA ASP A 190 -6.07 -21.50 -46.39
C ASP A 190 -4.86 -21.79 -45.47
N THR A 191 -3.77 -22.29 -46.05
CA THR A 191 -2.54 -22.58 -45.30
C THR A 191 -1.30 -22.32 -46.15
N ILE A 192 -0.27 -21.75 -45.52
CA ILE A 192 1.05 -21.53 -46.11
C ILE A 192 2.00 -22.52 -45.45
N THR A 193 2.65 -23.38 -46.23
CA THR A 193 3.56 -24.39 -45.70
C THR A 193 4.93 -24.31 -46.37
N VAL A 194 5.97 -24.68 -45.63
CA VAL A 194 7.33 -24.78 -46.15
C VAL A 194 7.68 -26.25 -46.29
N ASP A 195 8.28 -26.64 -47.41
CA ASP A 195 8.75 -28.00 -47.62
C ASP A 195 9.66 -28.43 -46.46
N ARG A 196 9.34 -29.58 -45.86
CA ARG A 196 10.06 -30.19 -44.70
C ARG A 196 9.88 -29.43 -43.38
N VAL A 197 8.83 -28.64 -43.25
CA VAL A 197 8.40 -28.01 -41.99
C VAL A 197 6.95 -28.38 -41.72
N ASP A 198 6.69 -29.05 -40.59
CA ASP A 198 5.35 -29.53 -40.24
C ASP A 198 4.41 -28.41 -39.79
N LYS A 199 4.96 -27.29 -39.33
CA LYS A 199 4.21 -26.13 -38.81
C LYS A 199 3.87 -25.16 -39.94
N PRO A 200 2.60 -24.73 -40.08
CA PRO A 200 2.22 -23.71 -41.05
C PRO A 200 2.84 -22.36 -40.70
N CYS A 201 3.06 -21.51 -41.70
CA CYS A 201 3.55 -20.16 -41.49
C CYS A 201 2.50 -19.29 -40.79
N ASP A 202 2.97 -18.34 -39.99
CA ASP A 202 2.14 -17.33 -39.36
C ASP A 202 1.88 -16.19 -40.34
N VAL A 203 0.64 -15.70 -40.43
CA VAL A 203 0.22 -14.67 -41.38
C VAL A 203 -0.30 -13.46 -40.61
N PRO A 204 0.60 -12.61 -40.08
CA PRO A 204 0.20 -11.45 -39.29
C PRO A 204 -0.58 -10.43 -40.13
N GLU A 205 -0.18 -10.23 -41.40
CA GLU A 205 -0.78 -9.25 -42.31
C GLU A 205 -1.08 -9.85 -43.68
N ASP A 206 -1.95 -9.22 -44.48
CA ASP A 206 -2.24 -9.69 -45.85
C ASP A 206 -1.04 -9.58 -46.81
N THR A 207 -0.01 -8.85 -46.39
CA THR A 207 1.21 -8.54 -47.16
C THR A 207 2.46 -9.24 -46.64
N SER A 208 2.38 -9.94 -45.49
CA SER A 208 3.53 -10.63 -44.90
C SER A 208 3.16 -11.98 -44.28
N ALA A 209 4.04 -12.97 -44.50
CA ALA A 209 3.96 -14.29 -43.89
C ALA A 209 5.31 -14.64 -43.26
N VAL A 210 5.30 -15.13 -42.02
CA VAL A 210 6.48 -15.50 -41.23
C VAL A 210 6.55 -17.02 -41.17
N CYS A 211 7.63 -17.57 -41.72
CA CYS A 211 7.84 -19.00 -41.87
C CYS A 211 9.10 -19.46 -41.13
N GLU A 212 9.16 -20.74 -40.76
CA GLU A 212 10.37 -21.36 -40.22
C GLU A 212 11.17 -22.06 -41.33
N THR A 213 12.50 -22.03 -41.23
CA THR A 213 13.39 -22.76 -42.13
C THR A 213 13.46 -24.25 -41.78
N PRO A 214 13.54 -25.17 -42.78
CA PRO A 214 13.71 -26.59 -42.52
C PRO A 214 15.14 -26.95 -42.08
N PRO A 215 15.37 -28.14 -41.51
CA PRO A 215 16.71 -28.65 -41.27
C PRO A 215 17.50 -28.87 -42.57
N LYS A 216 18.82 -28.66 -42.54
CA LYS A 216 19.71 -28.90 -43.68
C LYS A 216 19.73 -30.40 -44.05
N LEU A 217 19.58 -30.73 -45.33
CA LEU A 217 19.80 -32.11 -45.80
C LEU A 217 21.27 -32.51 -45.62
N LYS A 218 21.50 -33.69 -45.03
CA LYS A 218 22.83 -34.32 -44.96
C LYS A 218 23.29 -34.62 -46.40
N ASN A 219 24.52 -34.25 -46.75
CA ASN A 219 25.16 -34.40 -48.08
C ASN A 219 24.77 -33.39 -49.17
N GLN A 220 24.19 -32.24 -48.82
CA GLN A 220 23.98 -31.14 -49.77
C GLN A 220 24.78 -29.89 -49.42
N ASN A 221 24.94 -29.01 -50.41
CA ASN A 221 25.62 -27.72 -50.28
C ASN A 221 25.01 -26.88 -49.15
N ASN A 222 25.79 -25.92 -48.66
CA ASN A 222 25.33 -24.96 -47.64
C ASN A 222 24.20 -24.06 -48.18
N SER A 223 24.12 -23.84 -49.49
CA SER A 223 22.97 -23.18 -50.12
C SER A 223 21.99 -24.23 -50.65
N GLN A 224 20.75 -24.21 -50.17
CA GLN A 224 19.67 -25.10 -50.63
C GLN A 224 18.42 -24.30 -50.97
N THR A 225 17.80 -24.62 -52.11
CA THR A 225 16.49 -24.08 -52.46
C THR A 225 15.38 -24.89 -51.79
N VAL A 226 14.46 -24.19 -51.13
CA VAL A 226 13.29 -24.74 -50.46
C VAL A 226 12.05 -24.11 -51.06
N TYR A 227 10.97 -24.87 -51.19
CA TYR A 227 9.71 -24.38 -51.75
C TYR A 227 8.72 -24.05 -50.63
N VAL A 228 8.09 -22.89 -50.74
CA VAL A 228 6.91 -22.51 -49.96
C VAL A 228 5.68 -22.77 -50.80
N ARG A 229 4.71 -23.49 -50.25
CA ARG A 229 3.48 -23.89 -50.93
C ARG A 229 2.30 -23.06 -50.43
N LEU A 230 1.58 -22.46 -51.37
CA LEU A 230 0.37 -21.67 -51.17
C LEU A 230 -0.66 -22.07 -52.22
N ASP A 231 -1.64 -22.91 -51.88
CA ASP A 231 -2.78 -23.34 -52.72
C ASP A 231 -2.56 -23.24 -54.25
N GLY A 232 -1.66 -24.07 -54.78
CA GLY A 232 -1.37 -24.18 -56.22
C GLY A 232 -0.19 -23.33 -56.73
N VAL A 233 0.33 -22.41 -55.92
CA VAL A 233 1.54 -21.62 -56.19
C VAL A 233 2.71 -22.11 -55.32
N THR A 234 3.88 -22.31 -55.94
CA THR A 234 5.11 -22.71 -55.23
C THR A 234 6.19 -21.65 -55.41
N LEU A 235 6.72 -21.13 -54.30
CA LEU A 235 7.78 -20.12 -54.30
C LEU A 235 9.13 -20.76 -53.94
N PRO A 236 10.16 -20.69 -54.80
CA PRO A 236 11.51 -21.10 -54.43
C PRO A 236 12.19 -20.03 -53.56
N ILE A 237 12.79 -20.44 -52.46
CA ILE A 237 13.59 -19.60 -51.56
C ILE A 237 14.94 -20.26 -51.36
N THR A 238 16.02 -19.51 -51.56
CA THR A 238 17.38 -19.98 -51.31
C THR A 238 17.74 -19.74 -49.86
N ILE A 239 18.10 -20.82 -49.15
CA ILE A 239 18.52 -20.79 -47.76
C ILE A 239 20.02 -21.08 -47.70
N GLU A 240 20.77 -20.20 -47.06
CA GLU A 240 22.19 -20.36 -46.77
C GLU A 240 22.38 -20.83 -45.33
N TYR A 241 22.74 -22.11 -45.18
CA TYR A 241 23.06 -22.72 -43.91
C TYR A 241 24.50 -22.40 -43.51
N GLY A 242 24.64 -21.68 -42.39
CA GLY A 242 25.95 -21.40 -41.82
C GLY A 242 26.66 -22.62 -41.23
N THR A 243 27.95 -22.45 -40.91
CA THR A 243 28.78 -23.48 -40.26
C THR A 243 29.17 -23.00 -38.85
N ASN A 244 28.96 -23.84 -37.83
CA ASN A 244 29.03 -23.54 -36.39
C ASN A 244 27.79 -22.82 -35.81
N LEU A 245 27.63 -22.85 -34.48
CA LEU A 245 26.47 -22.29 -33.76
C LEU A 245 26.26 -20.79 -33.96
N LEU A 246 27.30 -20.05 -34.39
CA LEU A 246 27.29 -18.59 -34.53
C LEU A 246 27.10 -18.08 -35.96
N ASN A 247 27.36 -18.90 -36.99
CA ASN A 247 27.18 -18.47 -38.39
C ASN A 247 25.80 -18.91 -38.89
N GLY A 248 25.04 -17.95 -39.42
CA GLY A 248 23.69 -18.18 -39.95
C GLY A 248 22.57 -18.12 -38.90
N ALA A 249 22.90 -17.88 -37.62
CA ALA A 249 21.92 -17.63 -36.57
C ALA A 249 21.71 -16.12 -36.37
N GLN A 250 20.46 -15.67 -36.35
CA GLN A 250 20.13 -14.29 -35.99
C GLN A 250 20.05 -14.14 -34.45
N PRO A 251 20.24 -12.93 -33.90
CA PRO A 251 20.13 -12.70 -32.45
C PRO A 251 18.81 -13.19 -31.83
N GLY A 252 17.71 -13.20 -32.59
CA GLY A 252 16.40 -13.70 -32.16
C GLY A 252 16.28 -15.23 -32.07
N ASP A 253 17.23 -15.99 -32.62
CA ASP A 253 17.18 -17.46 -32.63
C ASP A 253 17.73 -18.07 -31.34
N TYR A 254 18.32 -17.26 -30.47
CA TYR A 254 18.92 -17.69 -29.21
C TYR A 254 17.93 -17.51 -28.07
N SER A 255 17.73 -18.55 -27.28
CA SER A 255 17.04 -18.44 -25.99
C SER A 255 17.79 -19.23 -24.93
N ILE A 256 17.79 -18.74 -23.68
CA ILE A 256 18.51 -19.37 -22.58
C ILE A 256 17.51 -19.73 -21.49
N GLN A 257 17.51 -21.01 -21.13
CA GLN A 257 16.75 -21.56 -20.01
C GLN A 257 17.68 -21.78 -18.82
N ILE A 258 17.24 -21.36 -17.65
CA ILE A 258 17.96 -21.41 -16.39
C ILE A 258 17.09 -22.22 -15.41
N GLY A 259 17.49 -23.45 -15.09
CA GLY A 259 16.67 -24.39 -14.32
C GLY A 259 15.42 -24.86 -15.08
N LEU A 260 14.33 -25.14 -14.35
CA LEU A 260 13.10 -25.66 -14.93
C LEU A 260 12.24 -24.55 -15.57
N ASP A 261 12.16 -23.39 -14.94
CA ASP A 261 11.23 -22.30 -15.28
C ASP A 261 11.90 -20.93 -15.47
N GLY A 262 13.20 -20.82 -15.23
CA GLY A 262 13.93 -19.56 -15.38
C GLY A 262 14.30 -19.27 -16.83
N SER A 263 14.26 -17.98 -17.18
CA SER A 263 14.74 -17.46 -18.46
C SER A 263 15.70 -16.29 -18.24
N CYS A 264 16.49 -15.98 -19.25
CA CYS A 264 17.39 -14.84 -19.24
C CYS A 264 16.61 -13.51 -19.30
N ILE A 265 16.96 -12.53 -18.45
CA ILE A 265 16.31 -11.21 -18.44
C ILE A 265 16.88 -10.30 -19.53
N ASP A 266 18.21 -10.26 -19.65
CA ASP A 266 18.92 -9.43 -20.62
C ASP A 266 19.93 -10.31 -21.36
N LEU A 267 19.62 -10.65 -22.61
CA LEU A 267 20.44 -11.48 -23.48
C LEU A 267 21.15 -10.60 -24.50
N LYS A 268 22.48 -10.58 -24.47
CA LYS A 268 23.31 -9.88 -25.46
C LYS A 268 24.24 -10.87 -26.14
N ILE A 269 24.23 -10.82 -27.47
CA ILE A 269 24.98 -11.75 -28.31
C ILE A 269 25.98 -10.94 -29.11
N THR A 270 27.24 -11.34 -29.02
CA THR A 270 28.34 -10.83 -29.84
C THR A 270 28.97 -11.98 -30.61
N MET A 271 29.84 -11.69 -31.58
CA MET A 271 30.50 -12.72 -32.41
C MET A 271 31.29 -13.78 -31.63
N GLN A 272 31.67 -13.50 -30.37
CA GLN A 272 32.50 -14.38 -29.55
C GLN A 272 31.92 -14.67 -28.16
N LEU A 273 30.88 -13.94 -27.72
CA LEU A 273 30.38 -14.02 -26.35
C LEU A 273 28.87 -13.84 -26.30
N ILE A 274 28.22 -14.73 -25.54
CA ILE A 274 26.81 -14.61 -25.14
C ILE A 274 26.81 -14.18 -23.68
N THR A 275 26.26 -13.00 -23.39
CA THR A 275 26.06 -12.53 -22.01
C THR A 275 24.58 -12.57 -21.66
N CYS A 276 24.30 -13.10 -20.47
CA CYS A 276 22.96 -13.27 -19.96
C CYS A 276 22.88 -12.79 -18.52
N LEU A 277 21.89 -11.96 -18.22
CA LEU A 277 21.54 -11.61 -16.83
C LEU A 277 20.52 -12.63 -16.28
N PRO A 278 20.89 -13.46 -15.29
CA PRO A 278 19.98 -14.42 -14.69
C PRO A 278 18.91 -13.73 -13.82
N PRO A 279 17.79 -14.42 -13.52
CA PRO A 279 16.75 -13.90 -12.64
C PRO A 279 17.26 -13.66 -11.21
N LYS A 280 16.68 -12.68 -10.50
CA LYS A 280 17.10 -12.34 -9.12
C LYS A 280 16.76 -13.42 -8.09
N SER A 281 15.66 -14.14 -8.30
CA SER A 281 15.24 -15.25 -7.46
C SER A 281 15.64 -16.57 -8.09
N VAL A 282 16.11 -17.51 -7.27
CA VAL A 282 16.51 -18.85 -7.72
C VAL A 282 15.31 -19.55 -8.40
N PRO A 283 15.41 -19.91 -9.70
CA PRO A 283 14.38 -20.69 -10.39
C PRO A 283 14.26 -22.11 -9.81
N ARG A 284 13.18 -22.82 -10.14
CA ARG A 284 12.99 -24.20 -9.69
C ARG A 284 14.07 -25.10 -10.29
N THR A 285 14.63 -25.97 -9.46
CA THR A 285 15.69 -26.92 -9.84
C THR A 285 15.35 -28.33 -9.38
N ASN A 286 15.83 -29.33 -10.12
CA ASN A 286 15.81 -30.73 -9.73
C ASN A 286 17.18 -31.20 -9.20
N GLN A 287 18.14 -30.29 -9.02
CA GLN A 287 19.43 -30.60 -8.38
C GLN A 287 19.31 -30.79 -6.88
N THR A 288 20.28 -31.50 -6.32
CA THR A 288 20.39 -31.76 -4.88
C THR A 288 20.69 -30.50 -4.06
N ASP A 289 21.37 -29.52 -4.65
CA ASP A 289 21.62 -28.20 -4.05
C ASP A 289 20.58 -27.22 -4.61
N ILE A 290 19.68 -26.73 -3.74
CA ILE A 290 18.57 -25.82 -4.10
C ILE A 290 19.10 -24.52 -4.73
N ASN A 291 20.35 -24.14 -4.43
CA ASN A 291 20.95 -22.92 -4.92
C ASN A 291 21.71 -23.12 -6.23
N THR A 292 21.75 -24.33 -6.78
CA THR A 292 22.44 -24.62 -8.04
C THR A 292 21.42 -25.00 -9.12
N VAL A 293 21.53 -24.35 -10.28
CA VAL A 293 20.62 -24.53 -11.42
C VAL A 293 21.42 -24.77 -12.68
N TYR A 294 20.96 -25.66 -13.54
CA TYR A 294 21.59 -25.87 -14.85
C TYR A 294 21.24 -24.74 -15.83
N VAL A 295 22.11 -24.50 -16.81
CA VAL A 295 21.91 -23.54 -17.89
C VAL A 295 21.94 -24.26 -19.24
N ILE A 296 20.86 -24.09 -20.00
CA ILE A 296 20.70 -24.64 -21.35
C ILE A 296 20.50 -23.48 -22.33
N VAL A 297 21.28 -23.48 -23.40
CA VAL A 297 21.14 -22.55 -24.52
C VAL A 297 20.43 -23.27 -25.65
N PHE A 298 19.40 -22.63 -26.17
CA PHE A 298 18.68 -23.03 -27.37
C PHE A 298 19.10 -22.12 -28.51
N VAL A 299 19.45 -22.73 -29.65
CA VAL A 299 19.68 -22.03 -30.92
C VAL A 299 18.78 -22.69 -31.96
N GLY A 300 17.64 -22.06 -32.27
CA GLY A 300 16.58 -22.69 -33.06
C GLY A 300 16.12 -24.01 -32.44
N ARG A 301 16.43 -25.14 -33.09
CA ARG A 301 16.06 -26.51 -32.63
C ARG A 301 17.16 -27.24 -31.87
N ILE A 302 18.33 -26.64 -31.70
CA ILE A 302 19.44 -27.25 -30.95
C ILE A 302 19.33 -26.86 -29.49
N LYS A 303 19.47 -27.84 -28.60
CA LYS A 303 19.65 -27.63 -27.16
C LYS A 303 21.09 -27.98 -26.76
N ALA A 304 21.77 -27.07 -26.08
CA ALA A 304 23.12 -27.26 -25.58
C ALA A 304 23.18 -26.97 -24.08
N TYR A 305 23.64 -27.95 -23.30
CA TYR A 305 23.94 -27.76 -21.89
C TYR A 305 25.29 -27.06 -21.75
N ILE A 306 25.34 -25.95 -21.01
CA ILE A 306 26.56 -25.16 -20.82
C ILE A 306 27.22 -25.48 -19.49
N GLY A 307 26.43 -25.59 -18.41
CA GLY A 307 26.94 -25.82 -17.06
C GLY A 307 25.97 -25.39 -15.97
N ASP A 308 26.46 -25.40 -14.74
CA ASP A 308 25.70 -25.10 -13.53
C ASP A 308 25.98 -23.68 -13.01
N LEU A 309 24.92 -22.96 -12.67
CA LEU A 309 24.94 -21.63 -12.05
C LEU A 309 24.56 -21.75 -10.57
N LYS A 310 25.44 -21.29 -9.68
CA LYS A 310 25.22 -21.30 -8.23
C LYS A 310 24.84 -19.91 -7.72
N TYR A 311 23.66 -19.79 -7.14
CA TYR A 311 23.18 -18.59 -6.45
C TYR A 311 23.80 -18.52 -5.05
N GLN A 312 24.59 -17.47 -4.85
CA GLN A 312 25.23 -17.24 -3.55
C GLN A 312 24.26 -16.55 -2.60
N GLU A 313 24.04 -17.17 -1.45
CA GLU A 313 23.24 -16.61 -0.36
C GLU A 313 24.09 -15.63 0.46
N ASP A 314 23.78 -14.34 0.39
CA ASP A 314 24.38 -13.29 1.25
C ASP A 314 23.94 -13.39 2.73
N VAL A 315 23.05 -14.33 3.04
CA VAL A 315 22.38 -14.44 4.33
C VAL A 315 23.33 -14.83 5.46
N LYS A 316 24.45 -15.52 5.17
CA LYS A 316 25.43 -15.90 6.21
C LYS A 316 26.19 -14.70 6.78
N ILE A 317 26.48 -13.69 5.97
CA ILE A 317 27.21 -12.50 6.44
C ILE A 317 26.27 -11.60 7.27
N LEU A 318 25.01 -11.47 6.85
CA LEU A 318 24.00 -10.69 7.59
C LEU A 318 23.63 -11.36 8.92
N ALA A 319 23.45 -12.68 8.95
CA ALA A 319 23.14 -13.41 10.19
C ALA A 319 24.29 -13.36 11.21
N ILE A 320 25.54 -13.49 10.76
CA ILE A 320 26.72 -13.38 11.64
C ILE A 320 26.87 -11.95 12.15
N THR A 321 26.72 -10.94 11.29
CA THR A 321 26.84 -9.53 11.70
C THR A 321 25.72 -9.11 12.66
N VAL A 322 24.47 -9.51 12.40
CA VAL A 322 23.34 -9.27 13.32
C VAL A 322 23.52 -10.02 14.64
N GLY A 323 24.02 -11.26 14.62
CA GLY A 323 24.32 -12.05 15.82
C GLY A 323 25.41 -11.42 16.69
N VAL A 324 26.50 -10.96 16.09
CA VAL A 324 27.60 -10.27 16.81
C VAL A 324 27.12 -8.93 17.37
N LEU A 325 26.34 -8.16 16.62
CA LEU A 325 25.79 -6.88 17.09
C LEU A 325 24.82 -7.07 18.26
N ALA A 326 23.96 -8.10 18.19
CA ALA A 326 23.04 -8.44 19.26
C ALA A 326 23.78 -8.89 20.53
N ALA A 327 24.81 -9.74 20.41
CA ALA A 327 25.62 -10.18 21.54
C ALA A 327 26.40 -9.02 22.19
N ALA A 328 26.94 -8.10 21.38
CA ALA A 328 27.61 -6.89 21.88
C ALA A 328 26.65 -5.97 22.64
N LEU A 329 25.44 -5.76 22.12
CA LEU A 329 24.39 -4.97 22.79
C LEU A 329 23.98 -5.59 24.14
N VAL A 330 23.75 -6.90 24.18
CA VAL A 330 23.40 -7.59 25.44
C VAL A 330 24.53 -7.46 26.46
N THR A 331 25.78 -7.61 26.04
CA THR A 331 26.95 -7.48 26.92
C THR A 331 27.08 -6.06 27.48
N ALA A 332 26.89 -5.04 26.63
CA ALA A 332 26.92 -3.63 27.06
C ALA A 332 25.80 -3.30 28.06
N VAL A 333 24.59 -3.84 27.86
CA VAL A 333 23.47 -3.66 28.79
C VAL A 333 23.77 -4.32 30.14
N VAL A 334 24.31 -5.54 30.15
CA VAL A 334 24.67 -6.24 31.39
C VAL A 334 25.77 -5.49 32.16
N LEU A 335 26.79 -4.98 31.47
CA LEU A 335 27.83 -4.13 32.07
C LEU A 335 27.27 -2.80 32.58
N GLY A 336 26.34 -2.19 31.85
CA GLY A 336 25.65 -0.98 32.29
C GLY A 336 24.83 -1.22 33.55
N ILE A 337 24.05 -2.31 33.60
CA ILE A 337 23.26 -2.67 34.79
C ILE A 337 24.19 -2.97 35.97
N SER A 338 25.26 -3.74 35.76
CA SER A 338 26.21 -4.07 36.83
C SER A 338 26.91 -2.82 37.38
N ALA A 339 27.35 -1.91 36.51
CA ALA A 339 27.91 -0.62 36.89
C ALA A 339 26.90 0.23 37.68
N VAL A 340 25.65 0.33 37.21
CA VAL A 340 24.57 1.06 37.93
C VAL A 340 24.32 0.45 39.30
N VAL A 341 24.30 -0.88 39.42
CA VAL A 341 24.14 -1.57 40.71
C VAL A 341 25.33 -1.29 41.63
N ILE A 342 26.56 -1.35 41.13
CA ILE A 342 27.77 -1.05 41.90
C ILE A 342 27.75 0.42 42.37
N LEU A 343 27.44 1.36 41.49
CA LEU A 343 27.34 2.79 41.81
C LEU A 343 26.23 3.06 42.83
N ARG A 344 25.06 2.44 42.69
CA ARG A 344 23.96 2.54 43.66
C ARG A 344 24.34 1.93 45.01
N LYS A 345 25.02 0.77 45.03
CA LYS A 345 25.51 0.15 46.27
C LYS A 345 26.60 1.02 46.93
N LYS A 346 27.51 1.60 46.16
CA LYS A 346 28.54 2.53 46.65
C LYS A 346 27.91 3.78 47.25
N LYS A 347 26.99 4.43 46.53
CA LYS A 347 26.24 5.60 47.04
C LYS A 347 25.46 5.27 48.31
N LYS A 348 24.80 4.10 48.36
CA LYS A 348 24.09 3.65 49.57
C LYS A 348 25.04 3.41 50.75
N ARG A 349 26.23 2.85 50.54
CA ARG A 349 27.24 2.67 51.59
C ARG A 349 27.73 4.02 52.13
N VAL A 350 28.15 4.91 51.23
CA VAL A 350 28.62 6.26 51.59
C VAL A 350 27.53 7.06 52.32
N MET A 351 26.28 7.02 51.84
CA MET A 351 25.17 7.72 52.51
C MET A 351 24.89 7.16 53.91
N LYS A 352 25.00 5.84 54.10
CA LYS A 352 24.83 5.21 55.42
C LYS A 352 25.94 5.63 56.38
N GLU A 353 27.19 5.62 55.93
CA GLU A 353 28.34 6.07 56.72
C GLU A 353 28.18 7.54 57.10
N PHE A 354 27.88 8.42 56.13
CA PHE A 354 27.62 9.84 56.40
C PHE A 354 26.46 10.05 57.37
N LYS A 355 25.36 9.30 57.23
CA LYS A 355 24.21 9.41 58.14
C LYS A 355 24.55 8.94 59.56
N MET A 356 25.35 7.89 59.70
CA MET A 356 25.81 7.42 61.02
C MET A 356 26.76 8.41 61.67
N GLU A 357 27.69 8.99 60.92
CA GLU A 357 28.58 10.04 61.41
C GLU A 357 27.80 11.28 61.86
N LEU A 358 26.81 11.71 61.08
CA LEU A 358 25.92 12.81 61.44
C LEU A 358 25.13 12.50 62.72
N MET A 359 24.51 11.32 62.84
CA MET A 359 23.77 10.94 64.05
C MET A 359 24.68 10.90 65.29
N THR A 360 25.94 10.48 65.12
CA THR A 360 26.92 10.46 66.22
C THR A 360 27.30 11.89 66.64
N ARG A 361 27.52 12.80 65.67
CA ARG A 361 27.77 14.21 65.96
C ARG A 361 26.55 14.89 66.58
N GLU A 362 25.34 14.63 66.09
CA GLU A 362 24.09 15.15 66.66
C GLU A 362 23.91 14.70 68.11
N GLU A 363 24.21 13.44 68.43
CA GLU A 363 24.12 12.94 69.80
C GLU A 363 25.18 13.55 70.72
N MET A 364 26.40 13.77 70.23
CA MET A 364 27.42 14.53 70.97
C MET A 364 26.97 15.96 71.24
N ILE A 365 26.45 16.66 70.22
CA ILE A 365 25.90 18.02 70.36
C ILE A 365 24.73 18.02 71.34
N ARG A 366 23.84 17.02 71.27
CA ARG A 366 22.69 16.90 72.18
C ARG A 366 23.12 16.71 73.62
N LYS A 367 24.17 15.93 73.88
CA LYS A 367 24.74 15.75 75.21
C LYS A 367 25.39 17.03 75.72
N ALA A 368 26.28 17.63 74.92
CA ALA A 368 26.92 18.91 75.24
C ALA A 368 25.88 20.01 75.50
N SER A 369 24.85 20.13 74.66
CA SER A 369 23.76 21.10 74.84
C SER A 369 22.92 20.83 76.09
N ARG A 370 22.70 19.55 76.47
CA ARG A 370 21.99 19.22 77.73
C ARG A 370 22.80 19.59 78.95
N GLU A 371 24.12 19.39 78.89
CA GLU A 371 25.06 19.78 79.95
C GLU A 371 25.14 21.30 80.07
N GLU A 372 25.38 22.01 78.96
CA GLU A 372 25.39 23.48 78.94
C GLU A 372 24.03 24.08 79.34
N PHE A 373 22.91 23.44 78.98
CA PHE A 373 21.58 23.89 79.40
C PHE A 373 21.31 23.63 80.89
N ALA A 374 21.85 22.54 81.45
CA ALA A 374 21.79 22.28 82.88
C ALA A 374 22.62 23.33 83.66
N ASP A 375 23.83 23.64 83.18
CA ASP A 375 24.69 24.68 83.73
C ASP A 375 24.04 26.07 83.61
N ALA A 376 23.48 26.41 82.44
CA ALA A 376 22.79 27.67 82.25
C ALA A 376 21.50 27.78 83.08
N GLN A 377 20.75 26.68 83.28
CA GLN A 377 19.61 26.69 84.19
C GLN A 377 20.02 26.88 85.64
N MET A 378 21.17 26.34 86.04
CA MET A 378 21.75 26.57 87.36
C MET A 378 22.11 28.05 87.52
N ASN A 379 22.79 28.63 86.54
CA ASN A 379 23.11 30.07 86.50
C ASN A 379 21.86 30.97 86.44
N ILE A 380 20.78 30.56 85.76
CA ILE A 380 19.52 31.32 85.71
C ILE A 380 18.82 31.36 87.07
N ARG A 381 18.91 30.30 87.87
CA ARG A 381 18.34 30.31 89.23
C ARG A 381 19.07 31.31 90.12
N ASP A 382 20.38 31.42 89.95
CA ASP A 382 21.23 32.37 90.67
C ASP A 382 21.07 33.81 90.17
N ILE A 383 20.93 34.05 88.86
CA ILE A 383 20.67 35.39 88.30
C ILE A 383 19.21 35.83 88.55
N LYS A 384 18.25 34.90 88.64
CA LYS A 384 16.85 35.24 88.92
C LYS A 384 16.68 35.95 90.25
N SER A 385 17.50 35.66 91.26
CA SER A 385 17.40 36.38 92.54
C SER A 385 17.71 37.86 92.37
N ASP A 386 18.57 38.22 91.42
CA ASP A 386 18.92 39.61 91.09
C ASP A 386 17.96 40.24 90.07
N LEU A 387 17.41 39.44 89.14
CA LEU A 387 16.51 39.90 88.08
C LEU A 387 15.02 40.00 88.48
N VAL A 388 14.67 39.66 89.73
CA VAL A 388 13.29 39.83 90.26
C VAL A 388 12.83 41.30 90.26
N THR A 389 13.75 42.25 90.10
CA THR A 389 13.43 43.69 90.14
C THR A 389 13.03 44.28 88.78
N THR A 390 13.35 43.64 87.65
CA THR A 390 13.11 44.21 86.30
C THR A 390 12.09 43.37 85.53
N ARG A 391 10.80 43.71 85.69
CA ARG A 391 9.75 43.21 84.79
C ARG A 391 10.10 43.61 83.36
N VAL A 392 9.97 42.67 82.40
CA VAL A 392 10.15 42.96 80.97
C VAL A 392 9.35 44.22 80.58
N PRO A 393 10.00 45.27 80.03
CA PRO A 393 9.31 46.48 79.66
C PRO A 393 8.45 46.21 78.42
N PHE A 394 7.15 46.07 78.63
CA PHE A 394 6.20 46.06 77.52
C PHE A 394 6.06 47.48 76.99
N CYS A 395 6.37 47.65 75.70
CA CYS A 395 6.03 48.88 75.00
C CYS A 395 4.52 49.15 75.08
N ASP A 396 4.16 50.41 75.29
CA ASP A 396 2.79 50.89 75.21
C ASP A 396 2.22 50.64 73.79
N TYR A 397 0.90 50.64 73.66
CA TYR A 397 0.24 50.27 72.42
C TYR A 397 0.64 51.18 71.25
N GLN A 398 0.81 52.49 71.51
CA GLN A 398 1.16 53.47 70.48
C GLN A 398 2.58 53.22 69.97
N THR A 399 3.55 53.07 70.88
CA THR A 399 4.92 52.73 70.54
C THR A 399 5.01 51.38 69.83
N TYR A 400 4.25 50.37 70.28
CA TYR A 400 4.18 49.05 69.63
C TYR A 400 3.70 49.16 68.18
N VAL A 401 2.58 49.86 67.94
CA VAL A 401 2.00 50.03 66.61
C VAL A 401 2.94 50.81 65.68
N LEU A 402 3.59 51.86 66.17
CA LEU A 402 4.53 52.65 65.36
C LEU A 402 5.75 51.83 64.92
N HIS A 403 6.38 51.08 65.83
CA HIS A 403 7.50 50.19 65.46
C HIS A 403 7.09 49.07 64.50
N LEU A 404 5.87 48.56 64.66
CA LEU A 404 5.34 47.51 63.81
C LEU A 404 5.14 47.98 62.37
N LEU A 405 4.57 49.18 62.21
CA LEU A 405 4.18 49.72 60.91
C LEU A 405 5.31 50.48 60.21
N PHE A 406 6.23 51.08 60.98
CA PHE A 406 7.35 51.87 60.47
C PHE A 406 8.67 51.48 61.18
N PRO A 407 9.18 50.25 60.95
CA PRO A 407 10.33 49.73 61.68
C PRO A 407 11.64 50.51 61.48
N ASN A 408 11.76 51.25 60.38
CA ASN A 408 12.99 51.97 60.00
C ASN A 408 12.88 53.50 60.19
N GLN A 409 11.86 53.98 60.92
CA GLN A 409 11.70 55.41 61.21
C GLN A 409 11.89 55.67 62.69
N ASP A 410 12.68 56.69 63.03
CA ASP A 410 12.81 57.14 64.41
C ASP A 410 11.47 57.63 64.93
N ILE A 411 11.00 57.04 66.03
CA ILE A 411 9.70 57.35 66.64
C ILE A 411 9.59 58.85 66.93
N LYS A 412 10.68 59.46 67.42
CA LYS A 412 10.71 60.88 67.82
C LYS A 412 10.59 61.85 66.65
N SER A 413 10.88 61.43 65.42
CA SER A 413 10.79 62.26 64.21
C SER A 413 9.59 61.91 63.34
N ASN A 414 8.72 61.01 63.80
CA ASN A 414 7.56 60.58 63.02
C ASN A 414 6.55 61.75 62.88
N PRO A 415 6.20 62.19 61.66
CA PRO A 415 5.24 63.27 61.43
C PRO A 415 3.85 63.02 62.02
N LEU A 416 3.52 61.77 62.38
CA LEU A 416 2.27 61.42 63.05
C LEU A 416 2.22 61.86 64.52
N LEU A 417 3.35 62.25 65.11
CA LEU A 417 3.47 62.67 66.51
C LEU A 417 3.74 64.18 66.67
N HIS A 418 3.96 64.90 65.58
CA HIS A 418 4.26 66.33 65.58
C HIS A 418 3.34 67.07 64.61
N ASP A 419 2.75 68.18 65.05
CA ASP A 419 1.95 69.04 64.18
C ASP A 419 2.84 69.74 63.14
N SER A 420 2.42 69.71 61.87
CA SER A 420 3.16 70.37 60.78
C SER A 420 2.95 71.88 60.82
N GLU A 421 4.02 72.67 60.76
CA GLU A 421 3.98 74.14 60.65
C GLU A 421 3.47 74.56 59.25
N ILE A 422 2.16 74.76 59.11
CA ILE A 422 1.49 75.18 57.86
C ILE A 422 0.73 76.49 58.11
N THR A 423 0.81 77.44 57.16
CA THR A 423 0.07 78.72 57.16
C THR A 423 -1.45 78.53 57.23
N ASP A 424 -2.16 79.37 58.00
CA ASP A 424 -3.59 79.19 58.34
C ASP A 424 -4.52 79.01 57.12
N ASP A 425 -4.33 79.75 56.02
CA ASP A 425 -5.18 79.62 54.82
C ASP A 425 -4.96 78.32 54.04
N LYS A 426 -3.71 77.81 54.02
CA LYS A 426 -3.41 76.48 53.44
C LYS A 426 -3.93 75.37 54.34
N LYS A 427 -3.89 75.57 55.66
CA LYS A 427 -4.38 74.61 56.65
C LYS A 427 -5.88 74.35 56.50
N THR A 428 -6.71 75.39 56.35
CA THR A 428 -8.18 75.23 56.16
C THR A 428 -8.54 74.50 54.87
N ARG A 429 -7.86 74.82 53.76
CA ARG A 429 -8.07 74.14 52.46
C ARG A 429 -7.66 72.66 52.50
N ILE A 430 -6.50 72.36 53.08
CA ILE A 430 -6.02 70.99 53.26
C ILE A 430 -6.97 70.22 54.18
N GLN A 431 -7.39 70.83 55.29
CA GLN A 431 -8.32 70.22 56.24
C GLN A 431 -9.66 69.87 55.57
N SER A 432 -10.26 70.80 54.81
CA SER A 432 -11.51 70.52 54.08
C SER A 432 -11.35 69.41 53.02
N ALA A 433 -10.21 69.34 52.34
CA ALA A 433 -9.91 68.26 51.41
C ALA A 433 -9.70 66.91 52.12
N MET A 434 -9.03 66.91 53.28
CA MET A 434 -8.81 65.72 54.10
C MET A 434 -10.11 65.19 54.70
N GLU A 435 -11.02 66.05 55.16
CA GLU A 435 -12.36 65.64 55.64
C GLU A 435 -13.19 64.94 54.55
N LYS A 436 -13.15 65.49 53.31
CA LYS A 436 -13.77 64.84 52.15
C LYS A 436 -13.10 63.51 51.82
N PHE A 437 -11.77 63.44 51.93
CA PHE A 437 -11.03 62.20 51.71
C PHE A 437 -11.32 61.15 52.77
N GLU A 438 -11.42 61.51 54.05
CA GLU A 438 -11.83 60.64 55.14
C GLU A 438 -13.25 60.09 54.92
N THR A 439 -14.15 60.92 54.39
CA THR A 439 -15.50 60.48 53.98
C THR A 439 -15.43 59.41 52.88
N LEU A 440 -14.50 59.53 51.92
CA LEU A 440 -14.27 58.50 50.89
C LEU A 440 -13.63 57.24 51.49
N LEU A 441 -12.66 57.38 52.40
CA LEU A 441 -12.06 56.25 53.11
C LEU A 441 -13.08 55.49 53.96
N SER A 442 -14.15 56.15 54.41
CA SER A 442 -15.27 55.48 55.09
C SER A 442 -16.15 54.62 54.17
N LYS A 443 -15.96 54.68 52.84
CA LYS A 443 -16.71 53.88 51.86
C LYS A 443 -15.92 52.62 51.48
N LYS A 444 -16.46 51.45 51.87
CA LYS A 444 -15.89 50.12 51.57
C LYS A 444 -15.53 49.89 50.09
N LEU A 445 -16.41 50.30 49.17
CA LEU A 445 -16.19 50.12 47.73
C LEU A 445 -15.03 50.97 47.21
N PHE A 446 -14.90 52.20 47.72
CA PHE A 446 -13.79 53.08 47.37
C PHE A 446 -12.46 52.50 47.87
N LEU A 447 -12.39 52.09 49.14
CA LEU A 447 -11.21 51.44 49.72
C LEU A 447 -10.78 50.20 48.94
N LYS A 448 -11.74 49.32 48.62
CA LYS A 448 -11.48 48.11 47.82
C LYS A 448 -10.88 48.47 46.46
N SER A 449 -11.50 49.41 45.74
CA SER A 449 -11.05 49.85 44.42
C SER A 449 -9.67 50.52 44.47
N LEU A 450 -9.42 51.35 45.48
CA LEU A 450 -8.14 52.02 45.71
C LEU A 450 -7.02 51.00 45.92
N VAL A 451 -7.21 50.04 46.83
CA VAL A 451 -6.23 48.99 47.10
C VAL A 451 -6.00 48.13 45.86
N GLN A 452 -7.05 47.67 45.19
CA GLN A 452 -6.91 46.84 43.98
C GLN A 452 -6.20 47.57 42.83
N THR A 453 -6.39 48.89 42.71
CA THR A 453 -5.73 49.71 41.70
C THR A 453 -4.24 49.86 41.99
N LEU A 454 -3.89 50.15 43.25
CA LEU A 454 -2.50 50.34 43.69
C LEU A 454 -1.71 49.03 43.83
N ASP A 455 -2.39 47.90 44.04
CA ASP A 455 -1.73 46.59 44.18
C ASP A 455 -1.44 45.93 42.83
N ARG A 456 -1.86 46.53 41.71
CA ARG A 456 -1.54 46.07 40.35
C ARG A 456 -0.03 45.93 40.16
N PRO A 457 0.43 44.95 39.36
CA PRO A 457 1.85 44.79 39.08
C PRO A 457 2.42 46.07 38.46
N ASN A 458 3.61 46.46 38.92
CA ASN A 458 4.37 47.64 38.48
C ASN A 458 3.74 49.02 38.76
N MET A 459 2.62 49.10 39.51
CA MET A 459 2.04 50.39 39.90
C MET A 459 2.85 51.06 41.03
N LEU A 460 3.31 50.27 41.99
CA LEU A 460 4.10 50.70 43.15
C LEU A 460 5.23 49.68 43.41
N THR A 461 6.36 50.16 43.91
CA THR A 461 7.47 49.34 44.42
C THR A 461 7.10 48.61 45.71
N MET A 462 7.85 47.57 46.09
CA MET A 462 7.60 46.84 47.35
C MET A 462 7.66 47.74 48.59
N GLN A 463 8.53 48.76 48.59
CA GLN A 463 8.66 49.72 49.68
C GLN A 463 7.47 50.69 49.74
N GLU A 464 7.02 51.20 48.59
CA GLU A 464 5.84 52.07 48.51
C GLU A 464 4.57 51.33 48.91
N LYS A 465 4.42 50.07 48.48
CA LYS A 465 3.32 49.19 48.92
C LYS A 465 3.32 49.00 50.43
N ALA A 466 4.50 48.81 51.03
CA ALA A 466 4.65 48.71 52.48
C ALA A 466 4.22 49.99 53.18
N HIS A 467 4.75 51.13 52.74
CA HIS A 467 4.44 52.42 53.31
C HIS A 467 2.94 52.77 53.20
N PHE A 468 2.35 52.60 52.02
CA PHE A 468 0.92 52.80 51.80
C PHE A 468 0.06 51.92 52.71
N SER A 469 0.41 50.64 52.84
CA SER A 469 -0.32 49.71 53.70
C SER A 469 -0.28 50.15 55.17
N SER A 470 0.88 50.60 55.66
CA SER A 470 1.07 51.09 57.02
C SER A 470 0.27 52.36 57.30
N VAL A 471 0.33 53.35 56.40
CA VAL A 471 -0.45 54.60 56.53
C VAL A 471 -1.95 54.32 56.49
N LEU A 472 -2.40 53.51 55.52
CA LEU A 472 -3.81 53.13 55.42
C LEU A 472 -4.30 52.37 56.67
N SER A 473 -3.45 51.51 57.23
CA SER A 473 -3.79 50.78 58.47
C SER A 473 -4.03 51.74 59.63
N ILE A 474 -3.19 52.78 59.78
CA ILE A 474 -3.34 53.79 60.83
C ILE A 474 -4.63 54.57 60.67
N SER A 475 -4.94 55.02 59.45
CA SER A 475 -6.19 55.71 59.15
C SER A 475 -7.43 54.85 59.43
N LEU A 476 -7.31 53.52 59.33
CA LEU A 476 -8.41 52.59 59.56
C LEU A 476 -8.50 52.05 61.00
N PHE A 477 -7.50 52.25 61.86
CA PHE A 477 -7.56 51.76 63.26
C PHE A 477 -8.69 52.38 64.08
N GLY A 478 -9.10 53.61 63.76
CA GLY A 478 -10.27 54.24 64.37
C GLY A 478 -11.57 53.47 64.11
N ASN A 479 -11.62 52.65 63.04
CA ASN A 479 -12.76 51.82 62.69
C ASN A 479 -12.30 50.39 62.31
N MET A 480 -11.90 49.62 63.32
CA MET A 480 -11.45 48.23 63.15
C MET A 480 -12.47 47.31 62.44
N ARG A 481 -13.77 47.64 62.49
CA ARG A 481 -14.81 46.91 61.76
C ARG A 481 -14.67 47.12 60.26
N LEU A 482 -14.54 48.38 59.81
CA LEU A 482 -14.30 48.70 58.40
C LEU A 482 -12.97 48.10 57.92
N PHE A 483 -11.94 48.13 58.75
CA PHE A 483 -10.65 47.51 58.44
C PHE A 483 -10.79 45.99 58.20
N PHE A 484 -11.45 45.28 59.12
CA PHE A 484 -11.71 43.85 58.95
C PHE A 484 -12.51 43.57 57.67
N GLU A 485 -13.58 44.33 57.42
CA GLU A 485 -14.41 44.12 56.22
C GLU A 485 -13.65 44.35 54.91
N LEU A 486 -12.72 45.31 54.87
CA LEU A 486 -11.82 45.53 53.75
C LEU A 486 -10.89 44.33 53.55
N VAL A 487 -10.16 43.93 54.60
CA VAL A 487 -9.21 42.81 54.56
C VAL A 487 -9.92 41.52 54.14
N HIS A 488 -11.08 41.23 54.74
CA HIS A 488 -11.86 40.04 54.44
C HIS A 488 -12.28 39.98 52.97
N CYS A 489 -12.77 41.10 52.41
CA CYS A 489 -13.16 41.14 51.01
C CYS A 489 -11.96 40.99 50.07
N LEU A 490 -10.83 41.65 50.34
CA LEU A 490 -9.63 41.55 49.53
C LEU A 490 -9.02 40.15 49.57
N LEU A 491 -9.08 39.48 50.73
CA LEU A 491 -8.60 38.12 50.91
C LEU A 491 -9.43 37.11 50.13
N ILE A 492 -10.77 37.27 50.13
CA ILE A 492 -11.66 36.45 49.30
C ILE A 492 -11.29 36.60 47.82
N ASP A 493 -11.16 37.83 47.33
CA ASP A 493 -10.80 38.09 45.93
C ASP A 493 -9.43 37.48 45.58
N LEU A 494 -8.45 37.57 46.49
CA LEU A 494 -7.11 36.99 46.31
C LEU A 494 -7.16 35.45 46.22
N ILE A 495 -7.97 34.80 47.08
CA ILE A 495 -8.16 33.34 47.05
C ILE A 495 -8.87 32.92 45.77
N GLN A 496 -9.95 33.61 45.39
CA GLN A 496 -10.72 33.32 44.17
C GLN A 496 -9.89 33.49 42.90
N THR A 497 -8.96 34.44 42.90
CA THR A 497 -8.05 34.68 41.75
C THR A 497 -6.86 33.71 41.72
N SER A 498 -6.63 32.93 42.78
CA SER A 498 -5.49 32.00 42.87
C SER A 498 -5.75 30.67 42.14
N THR A 499 -4.76 30.16 41.41
CA THR A 499 -4.85 28.87 40.71
C THR A 499 -4.43 27.70 41.62
N LYS A 500 -4.97 26.48 41.40
CA LYS A 500 -4.67 25.28 42.20
C LYS A 500 -3.17 24.97 42.37
N LYS A 501 -2.32 25.36 41.40
CA LYS A 501 -0.85 25.21 41.48
C LYS A 501 -0.19 26.17 42.48
N ASN A 502 -0.75 27.37 42.66
CA ASN A 502 -0.16 28.45 43.45
C ASN A 502 -0.84 28.64 44.82
N GLN A 503 -1.88 27.86 45.12
CA GLN A 503 -2.67 27.99 46.35
C GLN A 503 -1.83 27.75 47.62
N LYS A 504 -0.85 26.83 47.58
CA LYS A 504 0.06 26.54 48.71
C LYS A 504 1.09 27.64 48.98
N SER A 505 1.36 28.49 48.00
CA SER A 505 2.35 29.58 48.10
C SER A 505 1.72 30.97 48.28
N LEU A 506 0.39 31.08 48.24
CA LEU A 506 -0.35 32.35 48.19
C LEU A 506 0.00 33.30 49.35
N PHE A 507 0.20 32.74 50.54
CA PHE A 507 0.48 33.51 51.77
C PHE A 507 1.95 33.49 52.19
N ARG A 508 2.86 32.98 51.35
CA ARG A 508 4.28 32.80 51.70
C ARG A 508 5.06 34.12 51.71
N ARG A 509 4.59 35.15 51.00
CA ARG A 509 5.29 36.43 50.84
C ARG A 509 4.35 37.61 51.08
N LEU A 510 4.90 38.67 51.68
CA LEU A 510 4.23 39.96 51.90
C LEU A 510 4.37 40.87 50.67
N ASP A 511 4.13 40.34 49.48
CA ASP A 511 4.39 41.08 48.23
C ASP A 511 3.20 41.98 47.82
N SER A 512 2.01 41.73 48.39
CA SER A 512 0.78 42.46 48.09
C SER A 512 0.35 43.40 49.20
N ILE A 513 -0.28 44.53 48.84
CA ILE A 513 -0.91 45.47 49.80
C ILE A 513 -1.96 44.72 50.63
N THR A 514 -2.73 43.84 49.98
CA THR A 514 -3.73 42.99 50.64
C THR A 514 -3.14 42.17 51.79
N MET A 515 -2.02 41.48 51.55
CA MET A 515 -1.39 40.63 52.57
C MET A 515 -0.77 41.46 53.70
N ARG A 516 -0.21 42.63 53.38
CA ARG A 516 0.34 43.56 54.38
C ARG A 516 -0.74 44.15 55.27
N LEU A 517 -1.89 44.56 54.71
CA LEU A 517 -3.06 45.01 55.47
C LEU A 517 -3.59 43.92 56.41
N MET A 518 -3.65 42.67 55.95
CA MET A 518 -4.03 41.53 56.80
C MET A 518 -3.07 41.37 57.98
N VAL A 519 -1.75 41.41 57.74
CA VAL A 519 -0.74 41.28 58.79
C VAL A 519 -0.83 42.44 59.77
N ASN A 520 -0.95 43.68 59.29
CA ASN A 520 -1.09 44.87 60.13
C ASN A 520 -2.35 44.78 61.02
N TRP A 521 -3.49 44.40 60.45
CA TRP A 521 -4.74 44.19 61.20
C TRP A 521 -4.60 43.08 62.26
N LEU A 522 -3.98 41.96 61.90
CA LEU A 522 -3.78 40.83 62.81
C LEU A 522 -2.85 41.21 63.97
N GLN A 523 -1.71 41.83 63.67
CA GLN A 523 -0.72 42.20 64.67
C GLN A 523 -1.26 43.23 65.67
N THR A 524 -2.03 44.23 65.23
CA THR A 524 -2.67 45.17 66.15
C THR A 524 -3.79 44.52 66.96
N GLY A 525 -4.59 43.66 66.35
CA GLY A 525 -5.64 42.89 67.04
C GLY A 525 -5.08 41.94 68.11
N LEU A 526 -3.89 41.38 67.89
CA LEU A 526 -3.25 40.43 68.81
C LEU A 526 -2.50 41.10 69.97
N TYR A 527 -2.26 42.42 69.97
CA TYR A 527 -1.49 43.10 71.01
C TYR A 527 -1.96 42.77 72.44
N LYS A 528 -3.28 42.78 72.68
CA LYS A 528 -3.85 42.45 73.99
C LYS A 528 -3.55 41.00 74.40
N GLN A 529 -3.62 40.06 73.46
CA GLN A 529 -3.35 38.65 73.72
C GLN A 529 -1.85 38.39 73.92
N LEU A 530 -1.00 39.07 73.13
CA LEU A 530 0.45 39.05 73.27
C LEU A 530 0.84 39.51 74.67
N LYS A 531 0.34 40.66 75.12
CA LYS A 531 0.63 41.18 76.46
C LYS A 531 0.28 40.21 77.59
N VAL A 532 -0.75 39.37 77.43
CA VAL A 532 -1.20 38.42 78.46
C VAL A 532 -0.49 37.05 78.39
N ARG A 533 -0.21 36.54 77.18
CA ARG A 533 0.25 35.15 76.97
C ARG A 533 1.76 35.00 76.71
N ILE A 534 2.54 36.09 76.68
CA ILE A 534 3.98 36.09 76.35
C ILE A 534 4.91 35.45 77.40
N LYS A 535 4.41 34.88 78.50
CA LYS A 535 5.27 34.25 79.55
C LYS A 535 6.32 33.26 79.02
N VAL A 536 6.05 32.58 77.90
CA VAL A 536 7.01 31.68 77.23
C VAL A 536 8.10 32.44 76.46
N PHE A 537 7.71 33.48 75.70
CA PHE A 537 8.67 34.34 74.99
C PHE A 537 9.53 35.17 75.93
N GLN A 538 8.95 35.62 77.04
CA GLN A 538 9.69 36.27 78.12
C GLN A 538 10.80 35.35 78.66
N LYS A 539 10.47 34.10 78.99
CA LYS A 539 11.49 33.12 79.43
C LYS A 539 12.54 32.86 78.35
N MET A 540 12.13 32.75 77.08
CA MET A 540 13.07 32.57 75.99
C MET A 540 14.03 33.76 75.84
N TYR A 541 13.52 34.99 75.97
CA TYR A 541 14.32 36.22 75.93
C TYR A 541 15.27 36.33 77.12
N GLU A 542 14.80 36.03 78.33
CA GLU A 542 15.63 35.95 79.54
C GLU A 542 16.79 34.95 79.36
N HIS A 543 16.50 33.76 78.82
CA HIS A 543 17.54 32.78 78.48
C HIS A 543 18.49 33.29 77.38
N ALA A 544 17.99 33.98 76.34
CA ALA A 544 18.82 34.46 75.23
C ALA A 544 19.81 35.57 75.64
N ILE A 545 19.40 36.51 76.50
CA ILE A 545 20.30 37.54 77.06
C ILE A 545 21.46 36.90 77.81
N ILE A 546 21.17 35.85 78.60
CA ILE A 546 22.17 35.18 79.44
C ILE A 546 23.20 34.41 78.59
N TRP A 547 22.76 33.83 77.48
CA TRP A 547 23.65 33.12 76.55
C TRP A 547 24.47 34.04 75.64
N CYS A 548 24.01 35.28 75.38
CA CYS A 548 24.73 36.25 74.54
C CYS A 548 24.62 37.68 75.09
N PRO A 549 25.26 37.98 76.24
CA PRO A 549 25.12 39.27 76.92
C PRO A 549 25.61 40.47 76.07
N PHE A 550 26.63 40.27 75.23
CA PHE A 550 27.17 41.34 74.38
C PHE A 550 26.32 41.66 73.14
N ALA A 551 25.46 40.74 72.67
CA ALA A 551 24.65 40.96 71.48
C ALA A 551 23.33 41.70 71.77
N PHE A 552 22.84 41.64 73.02
CA PHE A 552 21.50 42.10 73.40
C PHE A 552 21.47 43.41 74.18
N ASN A 553 22.62 44.04 74.47
CA ASN A 553 22.72 45.29 75.24
C ASN A 553 22.03 46.51 74.59
N ASN A 554 21.61 46.44 73.33
CA ASN A 554 20.93 47.53 72.61
C ASN A 554 19.42 47.31 72.39
N ILE A 555 18.81 46.25 72.94
CA ILE A 555 17.37 46.00 72.75
C ILE A 555 16.56 46.71 73.85
N THR A 556 15.98 47.86 73.52
CA THR A 556 15.19 48.69 74.43
C THR A 556 13.74 48.26 74.59
N CYS A 557 13.19 47.43 73.68
CA CYS A 557 11.84 46.87 73.79
C CYS A 557 11.67 45.58 72.97
N ILE A 558 10.87 44.62 73.46
CA ILE A 558 10.49 43.43 72.68
C ILE A 558 9.32 43.80 71.76
N CYS A 559 9.62 44.15 70.52
CA CYS A 559 8.63 44.12 69.45
C CYS A 559 8.81 42.80 68.69
N ILE A 560 7.75 41.98 68.58
CA ILE A 560 7.77 40.82 67.69
C ILE A 560 7.61 41.34 66.26
N THR A 561 8.71 41.81 65.67
CA THR A 561 8.83 41.98 64.23
C THR A 561 9.27 40.65 63.64
N TYR A 562 8.60 40.25 62.56
CA TYR A 562 8.73 38.92 61.95
C TYR A 562 10.20 38.59 61.61
N PHE A 563 10.65 37.40 62.02
CA PHE A 563 11.83 36.74 61.46
C PHE A 563 11.58 36.43 59.96
N PRO A 564 12.58 36.64 59.07
CA PRO A 564 12.42 36.45 57.62
C PRO A 564 12.12 35.01 57.20
#